data_AF-A0A3D1G3H6-F1
#
_entry.id   AF-A0A3D1G3H6-F1
#
_cell.length_a   1.000
_cell.length_b   1.000
_cell.length_c   1.000
_cell.angle_alpha   90.00
_cell.angle_beta   90.00
_cell.angle_gamma   90.00
#
_symmetry.space_group_name_H-M   'P 1'
#
loop_
_entity.id
_entity.type
_entity.pdbx_description
1 polymer ?
#
loop_
_entity_poly.entity_id
_entity_poly.type
_entity_poly.pdbx_seq_one_letter_code
_entity_poly.pdbx_strand_id
1 'polypeptide(L)'
;MAVFWIAVMAICWRYRRPISRLSWGGSMAEGQKTVALFGATGSIGSSTLDLVLRHPERFRVSILTGGRNVKLLSQLALRFRPDHV
;
A
#
# COMPACT_ATOMS: atom_id res chain seq x y z
N MET A 1 -14.93 -30.11 12.88
CA MET A 1 -13.89 -29.27 12.22
C MET A 1 -14.42 -28.37 11.09
N ALA A 2 -15.75 -28.24 10.87
CA ALA A 2 -16.33 -27.35 9.84
C ALA A 2 -16.72 -25.95 10.35
N VAL A 3 -16.95 -25.80 11.64
CA VAL A 3 -17.44 -24.53 12.25
C VAL A 3 -16.36 -23.45 12.34
N PHE A 4 -15.08 -23.83 12.39
CA PHE A 4 -13.96 -22.89 12.47
C PHE A 4 -13.71 -22.17 11.14
N TRP A 5 -13.98 -22.84 10.00
CA TRP A 5 -13.80 -22.24 8.66
C TRP A 5 -14.91 -21.24 8.31
N ILE A 6 -16.13 -21.45 8.81
CA ILE A 6 -17.27 -20.55 8.62
C ILE A 6 -17.03 -19.20 9.34
N ALA A 7 -16.42 -19.22 10.52
CA ALA A 7 -16.11 -18.00 11.27
C ALA A 7 -15.05 -17.12 10.56
N VAL A 8 -14.01 -17.73 9.99
CA VAL A 8 -12.98 -17.01 9.22
C VAL A 8 -13.55 -16.38 7.95
N MET A 9 -14.43 -17.10 7.23
CA MET A 9 -15.11 -16.55 6.04
C MET A 9 -16.10 -15.43 6.39
N ALA A 10 -16.82 -15.55 7.51
CA ALA A 10 -17.74 -14.51 7.99
C ALA A 10 -16.99 -13.23 8.40
N ILE A 11 -15.82 -13.35 9.03
CA ILE A 11 -14.96 -12.20 9.39
C ILE A 11 -14.39 -11.54 8.13
N CYS A 12 -13.95 -12.33 7.15
CA CYS A 12 -13.44 -11.82 5.87
C CYS A 12 -14.54 -11.07 5.08
N TRP A 13 -15.79 -11.55 5.17
CA TRP A 13 -16.96 -10.89 4.57
C TRP A 13 -17.38 -9.63 5.34
N ARG A 14 -17.32 -9.65 6.68
CA ARG A 14 -17.63 -8.50 7.54
C ARG A 14 -16.66 -7.32 7.36
N TYR A 15 -15.39 -7.61 7.01
CA TYR A 15 -14.38 -6.57 6.74
C TYR A 15 -14.33 -6.14 5.27
N ARG A 16 -14.98 -6.88 4.36
CA ARG A 16 -15.08 -6.52 2.94
C ARG A 16 -16.16 -5.45 2.77
N ARG A 17 -15.83 -4.21 3.11
CA ARG A 17 -16.56 -3.03 2.62
C ARG A 17 -16.70 -3.20 1.10
N PRO A 18 -17.92 -3.07 0.54
CA PRO A 18 -18.11 -3.22 -0.90
C PRO A 18 -17.30 -2.14 -1.62
N ILE A 19 -16.29 -2.57 -2.39
CA ILE A 19 -15.42 -1.71 -3.23
C ILE A 19 -16.22 -1.13 -4.42
N SER A 20 -17.52 -1.45 -4.54
CA SER A 20 -18.41 -1.01 -5.63
C SER A 20 -18.70 0.50 -5.67
N ARG A 21 -18.05 1.30 -4.81
CA ARG A 21 -18.06 2.77 -4.89
C ARG A 21 -16.66 3.39 -4.89
N LEU A 22 -15.62 2.67 -5.31
CA LEU A 22 -14.51 3.37 -5.96
C LEU A 22 -14.98 3.65 -7.38
N SER A 23 -15.46 4.87 -7.61
CA SER A 23 -15.46 5.41 -8.96
C SER A 23 -14.03 5.24 -9.50
N TRP A 24 -13.86 4.40 -10.52
CA TRP A 24 -12.73 4.51 -11.45
C TRP A 24 -12.83 5.80 -12.29
N GLY A 25 -13.39 6.84 -11.69
CA GLY A 25 -13.38 8.22 -12.12
C GLY A 25 -12.79 8.99 -10.94
N GLY A 26 -11.46 9.11 -10.93
CA GLY A 26 -10.81 10.13 -10.12
C GLY A 26 -11.09 11.47 -10.76
N SER A 27 -12.20 12.11 -10.40
CA SER A 27 -12.40 13.53 -10.62
C SER A 27 -11.25 14.31 -9.99
N MET A 28 -10.62 15.17 -10.80
CA MET A 28 -10.06 16.49 -10.49
C MET A 28 -9.82 16.83 -9.00
N ALA A 29 -8.98 16.05 -8.32
CA ALA A 29 -8.29 16.48 -7.13
C ALA A 29 -6.81 16.63 -7.51
N GLU A 30 -6.44 17.82 -7.96
CA GLU A 30 -5.06 18.27 -8.10
C GLU A 30 -4.42 18.38 -6.71
N GLY A 31 -4.03 17.24 -6.18
CA GLY A 31 -3.32 17.11 -4.92
C GLY A 31 -2.50 15.82 -4.91
N GLN A 32 -1.36 15.86 -4.23
CA GLN A 32 -0.45 14.72 -4.12
C GLN A 32 -1.18 13.53 -3.46
N LYS A 33 -1.26 12.40 -4.15
CA LYS A 33 -1.91 11.18 -3.65
C LYS A 33 -0.98 10.48 -2.67
N THR A 34 -1.49 10.23 -1.46
CA THR A 34 -0.75 9.49 -0.44
C THR A 34 -1.00 7.99 -0.60
N VAL A 35 0.07 7.21 -0.67
CA VAL A 35 0.02 5.76 -0.86
C VAL A 35 0.73 5.03 0.28
N ALA A 36 0.15 3.90 0.69
CA ALA A 36 0.73 2.97 1.64
C ALA A 36 1.23 1.73 0.89
N LEU A 37 2.53 1.43 1.01
CA LEU A 37 3.18 0.38 0.25
C LEU A 37 3.50 -0.83 1.13
N PHE A 38 2.68 -1.87 1.00
CA PHE A 38 2.87 -3.12 1.72
C PHE A 38 3.77 -4.06 0.92
N GLY A 39 5.01 -4.25 1.38
CA GLY A 39 6.00 -5.06 0.65
C GLY A 39 6.87 -4.26 -0.32
N ALA A 40 7.37 -3.10 0.13
CA ALA A 40 8.27 -2.21 -0.61
C ALA A 40 9.55 -2.90 -1.12
N THR A 41 9.99 -3.96 -0.43
CA THR A 41 11.18 -4.73 -0.79
C THR A 41 10.92 -5.84 -1.82
N GLY A 42 9.67 -6.05 -2.23
CA GLY A 42 9.29 -7.03 -3.25
C GLY A 42 9.29 -6.43 -4.66
N SER A 43 9.09 -7.26 -5.69
CA SER A 43 9.11 -6.83 -7.10
C SER A 43 8.05 -5.77 -7.42
N ILE A 44 6.84 -5.90 -6.87
CA ILE A 44 5.79 -4.90 -7.02
C ILE A 44 6.17 -3.61 -6.30
N GLY A 45 6.68 -3.72 -5.06
CA GLY A 45 7.13 -2.58 -4.27
C GLY A 45 8.21 -1.76 -4.97
N SER A 46 9.24 -2.41 -5.52
CA SER A 46 10.30 -1.73 -6.27
C SER A 46 9.76 -1.00 -7.50
N SER A 47 8.86 -1.64 -8.26
CA SER A 47 8.25 -1.02 -9.44
C SER A 47 7.33 0.14 -9.08
N THR A 48 6.60 0.05 -7.97
CA THR A 48 5.77 1.16 -7.47
C THR A 48 6.63 2.33 -7.00
N LEU A 49 7.73 2.07 -6.29
CA LEU A 49 8.65 3.13 -5.87
C LEU A 49 9.30 3.84 -7.05
N ASP A 50 9.59 3.11 -8.13
CA ASP A 50 10.09 3.71 -9.37
C ASP A 50 9.06 4.69 -9.99
N LEU A 51 7.76 4.36 -9.95
CA LEU A 51 6.71 5.29 -10.39
C LEU A 51 6.61 6.53 -9.49
N VAL A 52 6.74 6.37 -8.18
CA VAL A 52 6.76 7.50 -7.24
C VAL A 52 7.96 8.40 -7.50
N LEU A 53 9.12 7.84 -7.80
CA LEU A 53 10.32 8.61 -8.16
C LEU A 53 10.18 9.36 -9.48
N ARG A 54 9.44 8.79 -10.45
CA ARG A 54 9.14 9.44 -11.73
C ARG A 54 8.08 10.53 -11.63
N HIS A 55 7.19 10.45 -10.62
CA HIS A 55 6.08 11.39 -10.44
C HIS A 55 5.93 11.85 -8.96
N PRO A 56 6.96 12.47 -8.37
CA PRO A 56 6.93 12.89 -6.97
C PRO A 56 5.88 13.98 -6.70
N GLU A 57 5.46 14.73 -7.73
CA GLU A 57 4.41 15.74 -7.65
C GLU A 57 3.01 15.13 -7.47
N ARG A 58 2.83 13.88 -7.92
CA ARG A 58 1.54 13.18 -7.89
C ARG A 58 1.43 12.18 -6.75
N PHE A 59 2.55 11.65 -6.26
CA PHE A 59 2.56 10.57 -5.29
C PHE A 59 3.48 10.84 -4.10
N ARG A 60 2.99 10.56 -2.90
CA ARG A 60 3.75 10.55 -1.64
C ARG A 60 3.59 9.19 -0.99
N VAL A 61 4.68 8.62 -0.52
CA VAL A 61 4.64 7.39 0.27
C VAL A 61 4.58 7.74 1.75
N SER A 62 3.47 7.41 2.41
CA SER A 62 3.32 7.62 3.86
C SER A 62 3.70 6.40 4.67
N ILE A 63 3.52 5.20 4.13
CA ILE A 63 3.81 3.94 4.82
C ILE A 63 4.65 3.07 3.91
N LEU A 64 5.78 2.59 4.43
CA LEU A 64 6.55 1.51 3.82
C LEU A 64 6.45 0.29 4.73
N THR A 65 6.30 -0.90 4.17
CA THR A 65 6.55 -2.13 4.92
C THR A 65 7.49 -3.04 4.14
N GLY A 66 8.33 -3.79 4.84
CA GLY A 66 9.25 -4.76 4.25
C GLY A 66 9.18 -6.09 4.97
N GLY A 67 9.51 -7.16 4.25
CA GLY A 67 9.55 -8.51 4.82
C GLY A 67 10.92 -8.82 5.42
N ARG A 68 11.74 -9.58 4.69
CA ARG A 68 13.02 -10.12 5.20
C ARG A 68 14.22 -9.20 4.97
N ASN A 69 14.14 -8.28 4.00
CA ASN A 69 15.25 -7.42 3.63
C ASN A 69 15.22 -6.07 4.37
N VAL A 70 15.51 -6.13 5.67
CA VAL A 70 15.51 -4.96 6.57
C VAL A 70 16.51 -3.90 6.13
N LYS A 71 17.67 -4.31 5.60
CA LYS A 71 18.70 -3.39 5.11
C LYS A 71 18.22 -2.56 3.93
N LEU A 72 17.50 -3.17 2.99
CA LEU A 72 16.91 -2.43 1.86
C LEU A 72 15.76 -1.55 2.35
N LEU A 73 14.93 -2.04 3.28
CA LEU A 73 13.86 -1.24 3.86
C LEU A 73 14.38 0.03 4.56
N SER A 74 15.47 -0.06 5.32
CA SER A 74 16.05 1.11 5.99
C SER A 74 16.60 2.14 5.00
N GLN A 75 17.22 1.70 3.90
CA GLN A 75 17.65 2.59 2.82
C GLN A 75 16.46 3.28 2.16
N LEU A 76 15.37 2.56 1.92
CA LEU A 76 14.14 3.14 1.38
C LEU A 76 13.50 4.14 2.35
N ALA A 77 13.44 3.82 3.65
CA ALA A 77 12.93 4.72 4.67
C ALA A 77 13.72 6.04 4.72
N LEU A 78 15.05 5.98 4.64
CA LEU A 78 15.89 7.17 4.59
C LEU A 78 15.67 8.01 3.33
N ARG A 79 15.43 7.34 2.19
CA ARG A 79 15.22 7.99 0.89
C ARG A 79 13.85 8.66 0.78
N PHE A 80 12.79 7.97 1.17
CA PHE A 80 11.41 8.44 0.98
C PHE A 80 10.82 9.15 2.21
N ARG A 81 11.45 9.00 3.38
CA ARG A 81 11.00 9.58 4.66
C ARG A 81 9.49 9.40 4.88
N PRO A 82 9.00 8.15 4.87
CA PRO A 82 7.59 7.89 5.15
C PRO A 82 7.27 8.25 6.60
N ASP A 83 5.98 8.45 6.88
CA ASP A 83 5.47 8.68 8.24
C ASP A 83 5.61 7.40 9.09
N HIS A 84 5.51 6.22 8.47
CA HIS A 84 5.63 4.91 9.12
C HIS A 84 6.43 3.87 8.30
N VAL A 85 7.19 3.01 8.98
CA VAL A 85 8.03 1.91 8.42
C VAL A 85 7.80 0.61 9.17
#